data_AF-A0A939LNQ1-F1
#
_entry.id   AF-A0A939LNQ1-F1
#
_cell.length_a   1.000
_cell.length_b   1.000
_cell.length_c   1.000
_cell.angle_alpha   90.00
_cell.angle_beta   90.00
_cell.angle_gamma   90.00
#
_symmetry.space_group_name_H-M   'P 1'
#
loop_
_entity.id
_entity.type
_entity.pdbx_description
1 polymer ?
#
loop_
_entity_poly.entity_id
_entity_poly.type
_entity_poly.pdbx_seq_one_letter_code
_entity_poly.pdbx_strand_id
1 'polypeptide(L)'
;MQHPPLAARAFGEVYRVQGRSDLHTFLVEAVEASGGRVLYASDPRLAPVYLGVQLDSDERIGMLIYPFRITRNSIKNRPADEVRGQLRYGSQASWKRAHPIGRDVAGVDVSMIVGIDTAGGVLLGLDANLWDPLPMGISFYAKSAEVDRAASSGWHVWEKTNKPGAKRSEPRSPTNFETVVGFTQDRLIDYARLERRATSLRLDSPLRYSAAVAFAGGETIDSLPHRHVLEEQFALTSEQILDIIRGRNRLSVAVRGGVAEHHLENLLRRTVGVAAVDRLDTDSMHDFNVRMSDGRVLRVECKNASPKISADGRFKVEVQKTRSSKNDPASRFYPLSGFDVVAACLFSPTGKWEFRYGATSQMRTHAGFPDRLAPIQAITDDWVERLDDVGHRDPTRLS
;
A
#
# COMPACT_ATOMS: atom_id res chain seq x y z
N MET A 1 -8.33 -16.57 38.36
CA MET A 1 -7.12 -16.78 37.54
C MET A 1 -7.28 -15.97 36.27
N GLN A 2 -6.39 -15.02 35.98
CA GLN A 2 -6.38 -14.34 34.68
C GLN A 2 -5.68 -15.27 33.70
N HIS A 3 -6.41 -15.74 32.68
CA HIS A 3 -5.82 -16.49 31.58
C HIS A 3 -4.80 -15.61 30.84
N PRO A 4 -3.64 -16.16 30.42
CA PRO A 4 -2.74 -15.41 29.56
C PRO A 4 -3.50 -15.03 28.27
N PRO A 5 -3.38 -13.78 27.79
CA PRO A 5 -4.10 -13.33 26.60
C PRO A 5 -3.71 -14.18 25.38
N LEU A 6 -4.71 -14.72 24.69
CA LEU A 6 -4.51 -15.43 23.43
C LEU A 6 -3.94 -14.43 22.40
N ALA A 7 -2.81 -14.78 21.78
CA ALA A 7 -2.09 -13.93 20.81
C ALA A 7 -1.67 -12.54 21.33
N ALA A 8 -1.45 -12.38 22.65
CA ALA A 8 -1.10 -11.11 23.27
C ALA A 8 -2.12 -9.97 23.02
N ARG A 9 -3.36 -10.31 22.66
CA ARG A 9 -4.46 -9.34 22.58
C ARG A 9 -4.83 -8.88 23.99
N ALA A 10 -4.34 -7.71 24.36
CA ALA A 10 -4.71 -7.01 25.57
C ALA A 10 -5.53 -5.77 25.17
N PHE A 11 -6.85 -5.94 25.13
CA PHE A 11 -7.73 -4.78 25.18
C PHE A 11 -7.51 -4.12 26.53
N GLY A 12 -7.18 -2.83 26.52
CA GLY A 12 -6.83 -2.07 27.71
C GLY A 12 -7.94 -2.09 28.75
N GLU A 13 -7.71 -1.49 29.91
CA GLU A 13 -8.70 -1.45 30.97
C GLU A 13 -10.04 -0.84 30.48
N VAL A 14 -11.14 -1.51 30.79
CA VAL A 14 -12.49 -1.06 30.49
C VAL A 14 -13.06 -0.32 31.70
N TYR A 15 -13.47 0.93 31.48
CA TYR A 15 -14.02 1.83 32.49
C TYR A 15 -15.54 1.89 32.39
N ARG A 16 -16.21 1.86 33.54
CA ARG A 16 -17.61 2.27 33.61
C ARG A 16 -17.70 3.79 33.59
N VAL A 17 -18.55 4.33 32.71
CA VAL A 17 -18.76 5.76 32.51
C VAL A 17 -20.25 6.11 32.58
N GLN A 18 -20.55 7.37 32.90
CA GLN A 18 -21.91 7.92 32.96
C GLN A 18 -21.97 9.23 32.16
N GLY A 19 -23.14 9.57 31.63
CA GLY A 19 -23.35 10.82 30.89
C GLY A 19 -22.58 10.93 29.57
N ARG A 20 -22.37 9.80 28.90
CA ARG A 20 -21.61 9.71 27.64
C ARG A 20 -22.38 9.04 26.49
N SER A 21 -23.68 8.78 26.66
CA SER A 21 -24.51 8.14 25.63
C SER A 21 -24.58 8.96 24.35
N ASP A 22 -24.48 10.28 24.44
CA ASP A 22 -24.44 11.17 23.29
C ASP A 22 -23.10 11.08 22.52
N LEU A 23 -21.97 10.89 23.20
CA LEU A 23 -20.69 10.62 22.53
C LEU A 23 -20.73 9.28 21.78
N HIS A 24 -21.36 8.27 22.40
CA HIS A 24 -21.56 6.96 21.78
C HIS A 24 -22.45 7.06 20.54
N THR A 25 -23.61 7.72 20.67
CA THR A 25 -24.55 7.96 19.56
C THR A 25 -23.87 8.70 18.42
N PHE A 26 -23.15 9.77 18.73
CA PHE A 26 -22.39 10.55 17.74
C PHE A 26 -21.37 9.70 16.96
N LEU A 27 -20.67 8.77 17.62
CA LEU A 27 -19.71 7.89 16.95
C LEU A 27 -20.39 6.87 16.04
N VAL A 28 -21.55 6.35 16.43
CA VAL A 28 -22.36 5.45 15.58
C VAL A 28 -22.86 6.19 14.34
N GLU A 29 -23.43 7.38 14.53
CA GLU A 29 -23.88 8.25 13.42
C GLU A 29 -22.73 8.65 12.50
N ALA A 30 -21.53 8.93 13.06
CA ALA A 30 -20.35 9.25 12.26
C ALA A 30 -19.88 8.07 11.39
N VAL A 31 -20.03 6.83 11.85
CA VAL A 31 -19.75 5.65 11.00
C VAL A 31 -20.69 5.63 9.79
N GLU A 32 -21.99 5.85 10.00
CA GLU A 32 -22.98 5.88 8.93
C GLU A 32 -22.75 7.04 7.97
N ALA A 33 -22.45 8.24 8.50
CA ALA A 33 -22.11 9.41 7.71
C ALA A 33 -20.83 9.22 6.87
N SER A 34 -19.88 8.42 7.35
CA SER A 34 -18.69 8.01 6.60
C SER A 34 -18.93 6.90 5.55
N GLY A 35 -20.18 6.49 5.31
CA GLY A 35 -20.50 5.42 4.37
C GLY A 35 -20.21 4.01 4.91
N GLY A 36 -20.11 3.85 6.22
CA GLY A 36 -19.95 2.57 6.88
C GLY A 36 -21.23 2.06 7.53
N ARG A 37 -21.24 0.76 7.84
CA ARG A 37 -22.28 0.11 8.63
C ARG A 37 -21.70 -0.39 9.95
N VAL A 38 -22.34 -0.07 11.06
CA VAL A 38 -22.00 -0.65 12.37
C VAL A 38 -22.51 -2.09 12.45
N LEU A 39 -21.58 -3.03 12.58
CA LEU A 39 -21.87 -4.45 12.86
C LEU A 39 -22.03 -4.72 14.36
N TYR A 40 -21.28 -3.98 15.18
CA TYR A 40 -21.29 -4.11 16.63
C TYR A 40 -20.90 -2.79 17.28
N ALA A 41 -21.55 -2.45 18.38
CA ALA A 41 -21.15 -1.35 19.26
C ALA A 41 -21.17 -1.81 20.72
N SER A 42 -20.13 -1.48 21.48
CA SER A 42 -20.10 -1.73 22.93
C SER A 42 -21.15 -0.91 23.67
N ASP A 43 -21.51 -1.33 24.89
CA ASP A 43 -22.44 -0.59 25.77
C ASP A 43 -21.97 0.87 25.98
N PRO A 44 -22.87 1.88 25.85
CA PRO A 44 -22.54 3.30 26.00
C PRO A 44 -22.03 3.69 27.40
N ARG A 45 -22.17 2.81 28.39
CA ARG A 45 -21.65 2.97 29.76
C ARG A 45 -20.22 2.44 29.91
N LEU A 46 -19.57 2.03 28.82
CA LEU A 46 -18.19 1.56 28.82
C LEU A 46 -17.28 2.49 28.02
N ALA A 47 -16.03 2.59 28.46
CA ALA A 47 -14.95 3.20 27.69
C ALA A 47 -13.69 2.33 27.78
N PRO A 48 -12.89 2.17 26.72
CA PRO A 48 -13.12 2.69 25.36
C PRO A 48 -14.42 2.15 24.73
N VAL A 49 -14.97 2.91 23.78
CA VAL A 49 -16.07 2.47 22.92
C VAL A 49 -15.48 1.58 21.84
N TYR A 50 -15.97 0.36 21.71
CA TYR A 50 -15.59 -0.52 20.61
C TYR A 50 -16.68 -0.52 19.54
N LEU A 51 -16.29 -0.20 18.30
CA LEU A 51 -17.15 -0.30 17.13
C LEU A 51 -16.57 -1.30 16.14
N GLY A 52 -17.34 -2.33 15.78
CA GLY A 52 -17.06 -3.17 14.62
C GLY A 52 -17.79 -2.61 13.42
N VAL A 53 -17.06 -2.20 12.39
CA VAL A 53 -17.60 -1.51 11.21
C VAL A 53 -17.33 -2.32 9.96
N GLN A 54 -18.26 -2.30 9.01
CA GLN A 54 -18.11 -2.82 7.66
C GLN A 54 -18.39 -1.71 6.64
N LEU A 55 -17.55 -1.58 5.63
CA LEU A 55 -17.77 -0.68 4.49
C LEU A 55 -18.37 -1.47 3.31
N ASP A 56 -18.92 -0.76 2.32
CA ASP A 56 -19.47 -1.37 1.09
C ASP A 56 -18.43 -2.17 0.30
N SER A 57 -17.13 -1.87 0.47
CA SER A 57 -16.01 -2.63 -0.08
C SER A 57 -15.79 -4.00 0.60
N ASP A 58 -16.61 -4.33 1.60
CA ASP A 58 -16.43 -5.45 2.55
C ASP A 58 -15.22 -5.29 3.49
N GLU A 59 -14.55 -4.12 3.48
CA GLU A 59 -13.53 -3.80 4.47
C GLU A 59 -14.16 -3.81 5.86
N ARG A 60 -13.50 -4.49 6.80
CA ARG A 60 -13.88 -4.49 8.22
C ARG A 60 -12.85 -3.76 9.05
N ILE A 61 -13.33 -2.88 9.93
CA ILE A 61 -12.51 -2.11 10.85
C ILE A 61 -13.09 -2.28 12.25
N GLY A 62 -12.30 -2.82 13.17
CA GLY A 62 -12.58 -2.69 14.59
C GLY A 62 -11.93 -1.42 15.12
N MET A 63 -12.71 -0.56 15.77
CA MET A 63 -12.24 0.71 16.31
C MET A 63 -12.37 0.70 17.83
N LEU A 64 -11.24 0.80 18.51
CA LEU A 64 -11.15 0.95 19.96
C LEU A 64 -10.97 2.44 20.29
N ILE A 65 -12.07 3.15 20.50
CA ILE A 65 -12.11 4.60 20.61
C ILE A 65 -12.12 5.02 22.07
N TYR A 66 -11.23 5.92 22.46
CA TYR A 66 -11.18 6.58 23.77
C TYR A 66 -11.76 8.01 23.64
N PRO A 67 -13.10 8.17 23.63
CA PRO A 67 -13.72 9.46 23.38
C PRO A 67 -13.65 10.38 24.61
N PHE A 68 -13.48 11.68 24.41
CA PHE A 68 -13.71 12.66 25.46
C PHE A 68 -14.45 13.87 24.89
N ARG A 69 -15.26 14.52 25.72
CA ARG A 69 -16.05 15.67 25.27
C ARG A 69 -15.17 16.89 25.08
N ILE A 70 -15.35 17.57 23.95
CA ILE A 70 -14.88 18.94 23.71
C ILE A 70 -16.00 19.93 24.09
N THR A 71 -15.63 21.01 24.77
CA THR A 71 -16.56 22.08 25.18
C THR A 71 -15.99 23.45 24.85
N ARG A 72 -16.87 24.38 24.47
CA ARG A 72 -16.56 25.78 24.14
C ARG A 72 -16.92 26.75 25.29
N ASN A 73 -17.13 26.24 26.49
CA ASN A 73 -17.61 27.05 27.61
C ASN A 73 -16.60 28.14 27.99
N SER A 74 -17.07 29.39 28.04
CA SER A 74 -16.32 30.52 28.58
C SER A 74 -16.17 30.37 30.10
N ILE A 75 -14.94 30.28 30.59
CA ILE A 75 -14.64 30.21 32.03
C ILE A 75 -13.69 31.36 32.41
N LYS A 76 -13.85 31.86 33.64
CA LYS A 76 -13.02 32.95 34.19
C LYS A 76 -11.55 32.52 34.14
N ASN A 77 -10.67 33.35 33.57
CA ASN A 77 -9.22 33.11 33.35
C ASN A 77 -8.84 32.17 32.21
N ARG A 78 -9.71 31.99 31.21
CA ARG A 78 -9.36 31.29 29.98
C ARG A 78 -9.46 32.20 28.77
N PRO A 79 -8.53 32.09 27.80
CA PRO A 79 -8.71 32.70 26.49
C PRO A 79 -10.07 32.30 25.88
N ALA A 80 -10.82 33.29 25.39
CA ALA A 80 -12.12 33.06 24.78
C ALA A 80 -12.02 32.29 23.45
N ASP A 81 -10.83 32.22 22.86
CA ASP A 81 -10.53 31.57 21.60
C ASP A 81 -10.11 30.09 21.76
N GLU A 82 -10.42 29.42 22.88
CA GLU A 82 -9.98 28.05 23.16
C GLU A 82 -11.10 27.07 23.50
N VAL A 83 -11.04 25.88 22.89
CA VAL A 83 -11.87 24.73 23.25
C VAL A 83 -11.18 23.85 24.29
N ARG A 84 -11.96 23.11 25.11
CA ARG A 84 -11.43 22.16 26.11
C ARG A 84 -11.87 20.74 25.84
N GLY A 85 -10.93 19.80 25.92
CA GLY A 85 -11.21 18.41 26.19
C GLY A 85 -10.79 18.01 27.60
N GLN A 86 -11.55 17.11 28.25
CA GLN A 86 -11.13 16.51 29.52
C GLN A 86 -11.08 14.99 29.45
N LEU A 87 -9.87 14.44 29.62
CA LEU A 87 -9.66 13.00 29.61
C LEU A 87 -9.80 12.45 31.02
N ARG A 88 -10.98 11.94 31.35
CA ARG A 88 -11.35 11.47 32.69
C ARG A 88 -12.11 10.17 32.60
N TYR A 89 -11.47 9.07 32.99
CA TYR A 89 -12.09 7.77 33.20
C TYR A 89 -11.81 7.28 34.62
N GLY A 90 -12.74 6.53 35.20
CA GLY A 90 -12.63 6.08 36.58
C GLY A 90 -12.63 7.23 37.61
N SER A 91 -12.27 6.91 38.85
CA SER A 91 -12.23 7.86 39.96
C SER A 91 -10.90 8.61 40.02
N GLN A 92 -10.89 9.80 40.62
CA GLN A 92 -9.66 10.58 40.77
C GLN A 92 -8.55 9.85 41.53
N ALA A 93 -8.92 8.94 42.44
CA ALA A 93 -7.98 8.10 43.17
C ALA A 93 -7.20 7.17 42.23
N SER A 94 -7.80 6.70 41.14
CA SER A 94 -7.12 5.82 40.19
C SER A 94 -6.19 6.57 39.24
N TRP A 95 -6.36 7.88 39.03
CA TRP A 95 -5.60 8.62 38.00
C TRP A 95 -4.08 8.70 38.21
N LYS A 96 -3.58 8.28 39.38
CA LYS A 96 -2.14 8.28 39.69
C LYS A 96 -1.39 7.08 39.11
N ARG A 97 -2.08 5.99 38.75
CA ARG A 97 -1.44 4.82 38.13
C ARG A 97 -1.40 4.95 36.61
N ALA A 98 -0.59 4.11 35.97
CA ALA A 98 -0.58 4.01 34.51
C ALA A 98 -1.90 3.43 33.99
N HIS A 99 -2.38 3.99 32.89
CA HIS A 99 -3.58 3.55 32.17
C HIS A 99 -3.20 3.25 30.71
N PRO A 100 -2.64 2.07 30.41
CA PRO A 100 -2.24 1.73 29.05
C PRO A 100 -3.42 1.78 28.09
N ILE A 101 -3.16 2.24 26.87
CA ILE A 101 -4.12 2.11 25.78
C ILE A 101 -4.15 0.64 25.37
N GLY A 102 -5.34 0.10 25.09
CA GLY A 102 -5.46 -1.22 24.47
C GLY A 102 -4.79 -1.21 23.11
N ARG A 103 -4.11 -2.30 22.75
CA ARG A 103 -3.54 -2.46 21.40
C ARG A 103 -3.81 -3.85 20.90
N ASP A 104 -4.23 -3.96 19.65
CA ASP A 104 -4.30 -5.25 18.97
C ASP A 104 -2.96 -5.53 18.29
N VAL A 105 -2.22 -6.50 18.83
CA VAL A 105 -0.94 -6.95 18.30
C VAL A 105 -1.10 -7.56 16.89
N ALA A 106 -2.29 -8.06 16.55
CA ALA A 106 -2.57 -8.60 15.23
C ALA A 106 -2.87 -7.52 14.18
N GLY A 107 -3.05 -6.25 14.57
CA GLY A 107 -3.30 -5.14 13.65
C GLY A 107 -4.71 -5.12 13.02
N VAL A 108 -5.66 -5.88 13.56
CA VAL A 108 -7.07 -5.90 13.12
C VAL A 108 -7.82 -4.69 13.67
N ASP A 109 -7.72 -4.47 14.98
CA ASP A 109 -8.37 -3.33 15.66
C ASP A 109 -7.44 -2.11 15.75
N VAL A 110 -7.97 -0.93 15.45
CA VAL A 110 -7.25 0.34 15.57
C VAL A 110 -7.63 1.06 16.86
N SER A 111 -6.64 1.57 17.58
CA SER A 111 -6.86 2.34 18.82
C SER A 111 -6.77 3.83 18.56
N MET A 112 -7.78 4.56 19.02
CA MET A 112 -8.00 5.95 18.64
C MET A 112 -8.30 6.77 19.89
N ILE A 113 -7.71 7.96 20.02
CA ILE A 113 -8.08 8.93 21.06
C ILE A 113 -8.71 10.13 20.40
N VAL A 114 -9.98 10.39 20.73
CA VAL A 114 -10.78 11.36 19.98
C VAL A 114 -11.50 12.31 20.93
N GLY A 115 -11.27 13.60 20.76
CA GLY A 115 -12.09 14.66 21.34
C GLY A 115 -13.31 14.90 20.46
N ILE A 116 -14.51 14.96 21.02
CA ILE A 116 -15.76 15.14 20.25
C ILE A 116 -16.44 16.44 20.65
N ASP A 117 -16.56 17.38 19.72
CA ASP A 117 -17.44 18.55 19.79
C ASP A 117 -18.79 18.18 19.17
N THR A 118 -19.70 17.63 19.98
CA THR A 118 -21.01 17.16 19.51
C THR A 118 -21.88 18.28 18.96
N ALA A 119 -21.70 19.51 19.45
CA ALA A 119 -22.46 20.67 18.97
C ALA A 119 -21.93 21.18 17.63
N GLY A 120 -20.60 21.13 17.44
CA GLY A 120 -19.94 21.55 16.20
C GLY A 120 -19.85 20.48 15.12
N GLY A 121 -20.18 19.22 15.41
CA GLY A 121 -20.04 18.12 14.44
C GLY A 121 -18.58 17.76 14.13
N VAL A 122 -17.63 18.13 15.00
CA VAL A 122 -16.19 17.99 14.77
C VAL A 122 -15.56 17.03 15.78
N LEU A 123 -14.65 16.21 15.28
CA LEU A 123 -13.78 15.33 16.05
C LEU A 123 -12.35 15.86 16.00
N LEU A 124 -11.61 15.70 17.10
CA LEU A 124 -10.20 16.05 17.24
C LEU A 124 -9.41 14.78 17.59
N GLY A 125 -8.75 14.23 16.59
CA GLY A 125 -7.89 13.06 16.68
C GLY A 125 -6.53 13.37 17.28
N LEU A 126 -6.16 12.64 18.33
CA LEU A 126 -4.86 12.71 18.99
C LEU A 126 -4.01 11.48 18.66
N ASP A 127 -2.69 11.64 18.68
CA ASP A 127 -1.76 10.53 18.41
C ASP A 127 -1.78 9.48 19.52
N ALA A 128 -2.38 8.32 19.23
CA ALA A 128 -2.47 7.21 20.17
C ALA A 128 -1.10 6.71 20.66
N ASN A 129 -0.03 6.83 19.87
CA ASN A 129 1.31 6.43 20.31
C ASN A 129 1.88 7.38 21.36
N LEU A 130 1.60 8.68 21.26
CA LEU A 130 2.09 9.69 22.21
C LEU A 130 1.28 9.71 23.51
N TRP A 131 0.03 9.28 23.45
CA TRP A 131 -0.88 9.31 24.60
C TRP A 131 -0.95 7.98 25.36
N ASP A 132 -0.02 7.07 25.10
CA ASP A 132 0.14 5.81 25.82
C ASP A 132 1.32 5.90 26.81
N PRO A 133 1.11 5.74 28.13
CA PRO A 133 -0.16 5.50 28.80
C PRO A 133 -1.05 6.74 28.86
N LEU A 134 -2.36 6.50 28.93
CA LEU A 134 -3.40 7.51 28.91
C LEU A 134 -3.34 8.43 30.13
N PRO A 135 -3.10 9.75 29.95
CA PRO A 135 -2.90 10.67 31.06
C PRO A 135 -4.25 11.10 31.67
N MET A 136 -4.72 10.37 32.68
CA MET A 136 -6.00 10.68 33.32
C MET A 136 -5.99 12.01 34.08
N GLY A 137 -7.12 12.71 34.04
CA GLY A 137 -7.32 13.94 34.80
C GLY A 137 -6.56 15.14 34.24
N ILE A 138 -6.20 15.11 32.95
CA ILE A 138 -5.65 16.27 32.24
C ILE A 138 -6.70 16.94 31.35
N SER A 139 -6.36 18.12 30.84
CA SER A 139 -7.16 18.80 29.83
C SER A 139 -6.37 18.96 28.55
N PHE A 140 -7.04 18.69 27.43
CA PHE A 140 -6.60 19.05 26.10
C PHE A 140 -7.16 20.43 25.75
N TYR A 141 -6.39 21.21 25.00
CA TYR A 141 -6.74 22.56 24.55
C TYR A 141 -6.39 22.68 23.07
N ALA A 142 -7.26 23.34 22.32
CA ALA A 142 -7.03 23.75 20.93
C ALA A 142 -7.65 25.13 20.71
N LYS A 143 -7.10 25.87 19.74
CA LYS A 143 -7.69 27.16 19.33
C LYS A 143 -8.98 26.90 18.56
N SER A 144 -9.99 27.73 18.82
CA SER A 144 -11.29 27.65 18.16
C SER A 144 -11.14 27.76 16.65
N ALA A 145 -10.22 28.62 16.18
CA ALA A 145 -9.89 28.74 14.76
C ALA A 145 -9.48 27.41 14.10
N GLU A 146 -8.79 26.50 14.81
CA GLU A 146 -8.42 25.18 14.25
C GLU A 146 -9.64 24.27 14.12
N VAL A 147 -10.52 24.31 15.13
CA VAL A 147 -11.77 23.53 15.12
C VAL A 147 -12.72 24.06 14.05
N ASP A 148 -12.80 25.38 13.88
CA ASP A 148 -13.66 26.02 12.89
C ASP A 148 -13.11 25.79 11.46
N ARG A 149 -11.78 25.70 11.29
CA ARG A 149 -11.17 25.23 10.05
C ARG A 149 -11.57 23.79 9.75
N ALA A 150 -11.43 22.87 10.71
CA ALA A 150 -11.86 21.48 10.54
C ALA A 150 -13.35 21.37 10.16
N ALA A 151 -14.22 22.17 10.80
CA ALA A 151 -15.66 22.21 10.49
C ALA A 151 -15.94 22.67 9.05
N SER A 152 -15.16 23.64 8.54
CA SER A 152 -15.39 24.22 7.21
C SER A 152 -14.73 23.45 6.07
N SER A 153 -13.58 22.82 6.31
CA SER A 153 -12.86 22.02 5.29
C SER A 153 -13.18 20.53 5.34
N GLY A 154 -13.85 20.05 6.39
CA GLY A 154 -14.07 18.63 6.67
C GLY A 154 -12.84 17.90 7.22
N TRP A 155 -11.63 18.40 6.94
CA TRP A 155 -10.36 17.86 7.43
C TRP A 155 -9.31 18.94 7.56
N HIS A 156 -8.67 19.02 8.72
CA HIS A 156 -7.65 20.02 9.02
C HIS A 156 -6.57 19.44 9.93
N VAL A 157 -5.31 19.73 9.63
CA VAL A 157 -4.15 19.21 10.36
C VAL A 157 -3.32 20.38 10.85
N TRP A 158 -2.90 20.34 12.11
CA TRP A 158 -1.99 21.34 12.68
C TRP A 158 -1.06 20.72 13.71
N GLU A 159 0.03 21.42 13.98
CA GLU A 159 0.96 21.09 15.05
C GLU A 159 0.60 21.83 16.33
N LYS A 160 0.63 21.12 17.44
CA LYS A 160 0.46 21.67 18.78
C LYS A 160 1.73 21.50 19.58
N THR A 161 2.19 22.56 20.24
CA THR A 161 3.35 22.44 21.13
C THR A 161 3.05 21.49 22.30
N ASN A 162 3.97 20.57 22.53
CA ASN A 162 3.90 19.51 23.52
C ASN A 162 4.91 19.81 24.65
N LYS A 163 4.68 20.88 25.42
CA LYS A 163 5.58 21.30 26.49
C LYS A 163 5.46 20.44 27.75
N PRO A 164 6.53 20.27 28.54
CA PRO A 164 6.43 19.79 29.93
C PRO A 164 5.40 20.60 30.74
N GLY A 165 4.92 20.04 31.84
CA GLY A 165 3.97 20.73 32.72
C GLY A 165 4.05 20.22 34.16
N ALA A 166 3.19 20.75 35.02
CA ALA A 166 3.23 20.42 36.46
C ALA A 166 3.07 18.91 36.79
N LYS A 167 2.52 18.12 35.86
CA LYS A 167 2.36 16.66 36.00
C LYS A 167 3.38 15.84 35.18
N ARG A 168 4.27 16.47 34.41
CA ARG A 168 5.17 15.79 33.47
C ARG A 168 6.46 16.61 33.25
N SER A 169 7.60 16.05 33.63
CA SER A 169 8.91 16.69 33.51
C SER A 169 9.43 16.81 32.08
N GLU A 170 9.02 15.92 31.19
CA GLU A 170 9.48 15.87 29.79
C GLU A 170 8.33 16.07 28.80
N PRO A 171 8.57 16.45 27.54
CA PRO A 171 7.62 16.36 26.44
C PRO A 171 7.10 14.91 26.21
N ARG A 172 5.96 14.72 25.54
CA ARG A 172 5.51 13.40 25.07
C ARG A 172 6.21 13.01 23.77
N SER A 173 6.49 14.03 22.95
CA SER A 173 7.15 13.86 21.66
C SER A 173 8.58 14.38 21.75
N PRO A 174 9.58 13.65 21.24
CA PRO A 174 10.97 14.10 21.16
C PRO A 174 11.14 15.43 20.40
N THR A 175 10.23 15.74 19.47
CA THR A 175 10.29 16.97 18.67
C THR A 175 9.64 18.17 19.36
N ASN A 176 9.06 18.02 20.56
CA ASN A 176 8.23 19.01 21.25
C ASN A 176 6.93 19.38 20.53
N PHE A 177 6.57 18.70 19.44
CA PHE A 177 5.33 18.93 18.69
C PHE A 177 4.48 17.67 18.66
N GLU A 178 3.18 17.89 18.57
CA GLU A 178 2.17 16.84 18.45
C GLU A 178 1.25 17.19 17.29
N THR A 179 1.06 16.23 16.39
CA THR A 179 0.12 16.35 15.29
C THR A 179 -1.30 16.14 15.80
N VAL A 180 -2.18 17.10 15.55
CA VAL A 180 -3.61 16.98 15.82
C VAL A 180 -4.36 17.04 14.50
N VAL A 181 -5.37 16.18 14.37
CA VAL A 181 -6.22 16.11 13.18
C VAL A 181 -7.65 16.45 13.58
N GLY A 182 -8.18 17.54 13.05
CA GLY A 182 -9.58 17.91 13.17
C GLY A 182 -10.35 17.43 11.94
N PHE A 183 -11.51 16.81 12.14
CA PHE A 183 -12.29 16.25 11.04
C PHE A 183 -13.78 16.22 11.35
N THR A 184 -14.62 16.28 10.32
CA THR A 184 -16.08 16.17 10.44
C THR A 184 -16.52 14.71 10.58
N GLN A 185 -17.78 14.50 10.98
CA GLN A 185 -18.35 13.16 11.22
C GLN A 185 -18.16 12.20 10.05
N ASP A 186 -18.36 12.66 8.82
CA ASP A 186 -18.23 11.89 7.59
C ASP A 186 -16.79 11.43 7.29
N ARG A 187 -15.79 11.90 8.04
CA ARG A 187 -14.38 11.53 7.86
C ARG A 187 -13.84 10.58 8.95
N LEU A 188 -14.71 10.00 9.79
CA LEU A 188 -14.28 9.09 10.86
C LEU A 188 -13.51 7.86 10.34
N ILE A 189 -13.97 7.28 9.22
CA ILE A 189 -13.31 6.12 8.61
C ILE A 189 -11.91 6.46 8.08
N ASP A 190 -11.74 7.64 7.48
CA ASP A 190 -10.43 8.11 7.02
C ASP A 190 -9.47 8.29 8.19
N TYR A 191 -9.95 8.84 9.30
CA TYR A 191 -9.13 8.96 10.50
C TYR A 191 -8.76 7.59 11.10
N ALA A 192 -9.69 6.62 11.09
CA ALA A 192 -9.38 5.25 11.51
C ALA A 192 -8.29 4.60 10.62
N ARG A 193 -8.33 4.83 9.30
CA ARG A 193 -7.29 4.37 8.35
C ARG A 193 -5.94 5.05 8.59
N LEU A 194 -5.94 6.37 8.83
CA LEU A 194 -4.75 7.12 9.20
C LEU A 194 -4.11 6.52 10.47
N GLU A 195 -4.90 6.24 11.51
CA GLU A 195 -4.40 5.69 12.78
C GLU A 195 -3.84 4.28 12.64
N ARG A 196 -4.51 3.43 11.85
CA ARG A 196 -4.03 2.09 11.52
C ARG A 196 -2.64 2.20 10.89
N ARG A 197 -2.49 3.03 9.85
CA ARG A 197 -1.21 3.25 9.17
C ARG A 197 -0.15 3.83 10.10
N ALA A 198 -0.51 4.86 10.88
CA ALA A 198 0.41 5.53 11.79
C ALA A 198 0.98 4.56 12.84
N THR A 199 0.13 3.66 13.36
CA THR A 199 0.53 2.65 14.33
C THR A 199 1.36 1.54 13.67
N SER A 200 0.94 1.01 12.52
CA SER A 200 1.67 -0.04 11.80
C SER A 200 3.08 0.40 11.38
N LEU A 201 3.22 1.64 10.90
CA LEU A 201 4.51 2.19 10.47
C LEU A 201 5.29 2.89 11.59
N ARG A 202 4.72 2.98 12.81
CA ARG A 202 5.29 3.71 13.95
C ARG A 202 5.73 5.11 13.58
N LEU A 203 4.86 5.85 12.88
CA LEU A 203 5.16 7.20 12.43
C LEU A 203 5.41 8.11 13.64
N ASP A 204 6.47 8.92 13.56
CA ASP A 204 6.68 10.04 14.48
C ASP A 204 5.76 11.22 14.12
N SER A 205 5.77 12.29 14.91
CA SER A 205 4.84 13.42 14.71
C SER A 205 4.98 14.08 13.32
N PRO A 206 6.18 14.39 12.80
CA PRO A 206 6.33 14.96 11.45
C PRO A 206 5.84 14.02 10.33
N LEU A 207 6.15 12.73 10.40
CA LEU A 207 5.68 11.77 9.40
C LEU A 207 4.16 11.55 9.48
N ARG A 208 3.62 11.55 10.70
CA ARG A 208 2.16 11.51 10.93
C ARG A 208 1.46 12.76 10.41
N TYR A 209 2.06 13.94 10.58
CA TYR A 209 1.55 15.20 10.01
C TYR A 209 1.47 15.10 8.49
N SER A 210 2.56 14.67 7.87
CA SER A 210 2.65 14.50 6.41
C SER A 210 1.60 13.50 5.90
N ALA A 211 1.45 12.37 6.59
CA ALA A 211 0.40 11.39 6.27
C ALA A 211 -1.00 12.01 6.42
N ALA A 212 -1.29 12.70 7.52
CA ALA A 212 -2.59 13.31 7.75
C ALA A 212 -2.92 14.41 6.72
N VAL A 213 -1.94 15.19 6.27
CA VAL A 213 -2.15 16.20 5.21
C VAL A 213 -2.50 15.55 3.88
N ALA A 214 -1.86 14.44 3.53
CA ALA A 214 -2.18 13.72 2.30
C ALA A 214 -3.63 13.14 2.32
N PHE A 215 -4.14 12.72 3.48
CA PHE A 215 -5.58 12.37 3.65
C PHE A 215 -6.55 13.56 3.42
N ALA A 216 -6.08 14.81 3.49
CA ALA A 216 -6.92 16.00 3.28
C ALA A 216 -7.31 16.20 1.80
N GLY A 217 -6.42 15.84 0.87
CA GLY A 217 -6.57 16.12 -0.55
C GLY A 217 -7.53 15.20 -1.31
N GLY A 218 -8.23 14.28 -0.62
CA GLY A 218 -8.92 13.18 -1.29
C GLY A 218 -7.96 12.22 -2.01
N GLU A 219 -6.65 12.46 -1.92
CA GLU A 219 -5.63 11.46 -2.14
C GLU A 219 -5.81 10.41 -1.04
N THR A 220 -6.67 9.46 -1.33
CA THR A 220 -6.63 8.14 -0.74
C THR A 220 -5.20 7.66 -0.92
N ILE A 221 -4.38 7.87 0.11
CA ILE A 221 -3.02 7.37 0.10
C ILE A 221 -3.18 5.86 0.08
N ASP A 222 -2.97 5.27 -1.09
CA ASP A 222 -2.87 3.85 -1.34
C ASP A 222 -2.25 3.14 -0.15
N SER A 223 -3.06 2.33 0.56
CA SER A 223 -2.70 1.14 1.34
C SER A 223 -3.75 0.73 2.39
N LEU A 224 -5.00 0.54 1.96
CA LEU A 224 -5.64 -0.77 1.87
C LEU A 224 -6.50 -0.70 0.60
N PRO A 225 -6.38 -1.67 -0.32
CA PRO A 225 -6.64 -1.43 -1.73
C PRO A 225 -8.11 -1.06 -1.93
N HIS A 226 -8.35 0.05 -2.65
CA HIS A 226 -9.50 0.03 -3.56
C HIS A 226 -9.38 -1.28 -4.32
N ARG A 227 -10.44 -2.11 -4.28
CA ARG A 227 -10.42 -3.38 -5.00
C ARG A 227 -9.94 -3.06 -6.41
N HIS A 228 -8.83 -3.66 -6.83
CA HIS A 228 -8.30 -3.52 -8.17
C HIS A 228 -9.47 -3.73 -9.15
N VAL A 229 -9.53 -3.03 -10.28
CA VAL A 229 -10.68 -3.13 -11.20
C VAL A 229 -11.03 -4.58 -11.55
N LEU A 230 -10.03 -5.48 -11.59
CA LEU A 230 -10.23 -6.92 -11.75
C LEU A 230 -10.82 -7.62 -10.52
N GLU A 231 -10.50 -7.21 -9.30
CA GLU A 231 -11.14 -7.70 -8.07
C GLU A 231 -12.63 -7.32 -8.04
N GLU A 232 -12.98 -6.12 -8.50
CA GLU A 232 -14.38 -5.69 -8.64
C GLU A 232 -15.09 -6.46 -9.75
N GLN A 233 -14.53 -6.49 -10.96
CA GLN A 233 -15.12 -7.16 -12.12
C GLN A 233 -15.30 -8.66 -11.92
N PHE A 234 -14.34 -9.33 -11.26
CA PHE A 234 -14.41 -10.76 -11.01
C PHE A 234 -15.13 -11.11 -9.70
N ALA A 235 -15.44 -10.11 -8.87
CA ALA A 235 -15.96 -10.31 -7.51
C ALA A 235 -15.10 -11.29 -6.69
N LEU A 236 -13.77 -11.16 -6.80
CA LEU A 236 -12.78 -12.00 -6.14
C LEU A 236 -11.68 -11.12 -5.53
N THR A 237 -11.05 -11.58 -4.44
CA THR A 237 -9.85 -10.91 -3.90
C THR A 237 -8.63 -11.19 -4.78
N SER A 238 -7.59 -10.36 -4.65
CA SER A 238 -6.31 -10.53 -5.35
C SER A 238 -5.70 -11.88 -5.04
N GLU A 239 -5.80 -12.34 -3.80
CA GLU A 239 -5.35 -13.67 -3.39
C GLU A 239 -6.11 -14.76 -4.14
N GLN A 240 -7.44 -14.69 -4.21
CA GLN A 240 -8.25 -15.65 -4.95
C GLN A 240 -7.94 -15.64 -6.45
N ILE A 241 -7.71 -14.47 -7.04
CA ILE A 241 -7.32 -14.33 -8.44
C ILE A 241 -5.95 -14.97 -8.68
N LEU A 242 -4.97 -14.70 -7.82
CA LEU A 242 -3.62 -15.29 -7.89
C LEU A 242 -3.66 -16.80 -7.70
N ASP A 243 -4.53 -17.30 -6.83
CA ASP A 243 -4.75 -18.73 -6.63
C ASP A 243 -5.36 -19.42 -7.85
N ILE A 244 -6.30 -18.77 -8.54
CA ILE A 244 -6.84 -19.25 -9.82
C ILE A 244 -5.75 -19.27 -10.90
N ILE A 245 -4.92 -18.22 -10.98
CA ILE A 245 -3.78 -18.17 -11.91
C ILE A 245 -2.81 -19.32 -11.62
N ARG A 246 -2.47 -19.54 -10.34
CA ARG A 246 -1.59 -20.62 -9.88
C ARG A 246 -2.17 -21.99 -10.22
N GLY A 247 -3.48 -22.19 -10.01
CA GLY A 247 -4.16 -23.46 -10.27
C GLY A 247 -4.33 -23.81 -11.75
N ARG A 248 -4.09 -22.86 -12.67
CA ARG A 248 -4.30 -23.05 -14.12
C ARG A 248 -3.00 -22.84 -14.89
N ASN A 249 -2.35 -23.93 -15.30
CA ASN A 249 -1.06 -23.92 -16.00
C ASN A 249 -0.96 -22.92 -17.17
N ARG A 250 -1.99 -22.83 -18.02
CA ARG A 250 -1.99 -21.89 -19.16
C ARG A 250 -1.98 -20.43 -18.73
N LEU A 251 -2.75 -20.08 -17.70
CA LEU A 251 -2.77 -18.72 -17.15
C LEU A 251 -1.45 -18.39 -16.45
N SER A 252 -0.92 -19.33 -15.67
CA SER A 252 0.39 -19.17 -15.02
C SER A 252 1.52 -18.92 -16.03
N VAL A 253 1.51 -19.61 -17.18
CA VAL A 253 2.48 -19.37 -18.27
C VAL A 253 2.29 -17.98 -18.91
N ALA A 254 1.05 -17.58 -19.20
CA ALA A 254 0.77 -16.26 -19.77
C ALA A 254 1.20 -15.12 -18.83
N VAL A 255 0.86 -15.22 -17.54
CA VAL A 255 1.25 -14.24 -16.52
C VAL A 255 2.77 -14.17 -16.36
N ARG A 256 3.48 -15.30 -16.37
CA ARG A 256 4.96 -15.30 -16.36
C ARG A 256 5.56 -14.59 -17.58
N GLY A 257 4.94 -14.71 -18.76
CA GLY A 257 5.31 -13.94 -19.95
C GLY A 257 5.18 -12.44 -19.71
N GLY A 258 3.98 -11.99 -19.35
CA GLY A 258 3.71 -10.57 -19.10
C GLY A 258 4.54 -9.97 -17.95
N VAL A 259 4.86 -10.74 -16.91
CA VAL A 259 5.76 -10.31 -15.82
C VAL A 259 7.20 -10.13 -16.35
N ALA A 260 7.70 -11.04 -17.18
CA ALA A 260 9.02 -10.91 -17.78
C ALA A 260 9.09 -9.67 -18.70
N GLU A 261 8.07 -9.42 -19.52
CA GLU A 261 7.96 -8.19 -20.32
C GLU A 261 7.96 -6.93 -19.46
N HIS A 262 7.19 -6.92 -18.35
CA HIS A 262 7.17 -5.78 -17.43
C HIS A 262 8.56 -5.49 -16.82
N HIS A 263 9.29 -6.54 -16.41
CA HIS A 263 10.65 -6.36 -15.90
C HIS A 263 11.63 -5.90 -16.99
N LEU A 264 11.50 -6.42 -18.21
CA LEU A 264 12.31 -5.99 -19.34
C LEU A 264 12.08 -4.51 -19.66
N GLU A 265 10.83 -4.07 -19.74
CA GLU A 265 10.47 -2.67 -20.02
C GLU A 265 11.11 -1.73 -19.00
N ASN A 266 10.96 -2.04 -17.71
CA ASN A 266 11.56 -1.26 -16.62
C ASN A 266 13.09 -1.21 -16.72
N LEU A 267 13.73 -2.31 -17.11
CA LEU A 267 15.18 -2.37 -17.32
C LEU A 267 15.60 -1.50 -18.50
N LEU A 268 14.94 -1.64 -19.65
CA LEU A 268 15.24 -0.88 -20.86
C LEU A 268 15.09 0.63 -20.65
N ARG A 269 14.02 1.07 -19.98
CA ARG A 269 13.79 2.49 -19.65
C ARG A 269 14.88 3.11 -18.77
N ARG A 270 15.63 2.29 -18.04
CA ARG A 270 16.73 2.72 -17.15
C ARG A 270 18.11 2.47 -17.76
N THR A 271 18.18 1.87 -18.94
CA THR A 271 19.45 1.51 -19.56
C THR A 271 20.05 2.72 -20.27
N VAL A 272 21.26 3.11 -19.86
CA VAL A 272 22.05 4.13 -20.56
C VAL A 272 22.28 3.68 -21.99
N GLY A 273 21.88 4.49 -22.97
CA GLY A 273 21.94 4.13 -24.40
C GLY A 273 20.56 3.90 -25.03
N VAL A 274 19.51 3.72 -24.22
CA VAL A 274 18.12 3.67 -24.67
C VAL A 274 17.47 5.05 -24.55
N ALA A 275 16.96 5.58 -25.65
CA ALA A 275 16.28 6.87 -25.72
C ALA A 275 14.77 6.76 -25.50
N ALA A 276 14.13 5.70 -26.01
CA ALA A 276 12.70 5.45 -25.82
C ALA A 276 12.35 3.96 -25.91
N VAL A 277 11.27 3.57 -25.24
CA VAL A 277 10.73 2.20 -25.24
C VAL A 277 9.23 2.27 -25.45
N ASP A 278 8.76 1.65 -26.53
CA ASP A 278 7.35 1.54 -26.88
C ASP A 278 6.94 0.06 -26.81
N ARG A 279 6.05 -0.28 -25.87
CA ARG A 279 5.47 -1.63 -25.77
C ARG A 279 4.36 -1.81 -26.80
N LEU A 280 4.32 -2.95 -27.44
CA LEU A 280 3.29 -3.33 -28.40
C LEU A 280 2.37 -4.39 -27.79
N ASP A 281 1.06 -4.24 -27.98
CA ASP A 281 0.02 -5.16 -27.50
C ASP A 281 -0.83 -5.67 -28.67
N THR A 282 -0.19 -5.85 -29.83
CA THR A 282 -0.84 -6.29 -31.06
C THR A 282 -0.42 -7.71 -31.38
N ASP A 283 -1.41 -8.59 -31.60
CA ASP A 283 -1.17 -9.97 -31.98
C ASP A 283 -0.22 -10.08 -33.20
N SER A 284 0.77 -10.96 -33.11
CA SER A 284 1.77 -11.25 -34.15
C SER A 284 2.85 -10.20 -34.40
N MET A 285 2.92 -9.15 -33.58
CA MET A 285 4.07 -8.24 -33.52
C MET A 285 5.07 -8.72 -32.45
N HIS A 286 6.27 -8.13 -32.48
CA HIS A 286 7.23 -8.24 -31.40
C HIS A 286 6.83 -7.37 -30.20
N ASP A 287 7.38 -7.65 -29.02
CA ASP A 287 6.90 -7.03 -27.78
C ASP A 287 7.27 -5.55 -27.61
N PHE A 288 8.45 -5.12 -28.10
CA PHE A 288 8.94 -3.75 -27.91
C PHE A 288 9.63 -3.14 -29.14
N ASN A 289 9.30 -1.88 -29.47
CA ASN A 289 10.19 -1.03 -30.23
C ASN A 289 11.09 -0.23 -29.28
N VAL A 290 12.41 -0.38 -29.42
CA VAL A 290 13.39 0.32 -28.61
C VAL A 290 14.16 1.28 -29.50
N ARG A 291 14.09 2.57 -29.20
CA ARG A 291 14.91 3.59 -29.87
C ARG A 291 16.16 3.81 -29.04
N MET A 292 17.31 3.62 -29.66
CA MET A 292 18.62 3.85 -29.07
C MET A 292 19.01 5.32 -29.20
N SER A 293 19.89 5.80 -28.32
CA SER A 293 20.42 7.17 -28.35
C SER A 293 21.28 7.47 -29.57
N ASP A 294 21.84 6.44 -30.21
CA ASP A 294 22.59 6.53 -31.47
C ASP A 294 21.70 6.58 -32.73
N GLY A 295 20.37 6.55 -32.55
CA GLY A 295 19.39 6.60 -33.63
C GLY A 295 18.93 5.25 -34.17
N ARG A 296 19.54 4.12 -33.74
CA ARG A 296 19.04 2.79 -34.08
C ARG A 296 17.65 2.55 -33.51
N VAL A 297 16.83 1.78 -34.21
CA VAL A 297 15.55 1.26 -33.71
C VAL A 297 15.62 -0.26 -33.74
N LEU A 298 15.46 -0.89 -32.59
CA LEU A 298 15.50 -2.33 -32.42
C LEU A 298 14.11 -2.86 -32.08
N ARG A 299 13.68 -3.88 -32.82
CA ARG A 299 12.47 -4.66 -32.53
C ARG A 299 12.87 -5.81 -31.61
N VAL A 300 12.35 -5.82 -30.39
CA VAL A 300 12.76 -6.74 -29.34
C VAL A 300 11.61 -7.68 -28.97
N GLU A 301 11.88 -8.98 -28.99
CA GLU A 301 10.99 -10.03 -28.51
C GLU A 301 11.44 -10.51 -27.12
N CYS A 302 10.53 -10.53 -26.15
CA CYS A 302 10.77 -11.05 -24.81
C CYS A 302 10.38 -12.54 -24.73
N LYS A 303 11.28 -13.36 -24.20
CA LYS A 303 11.00 -14.79 -23.94
C LYS A 303 11.56 -15.23 -22.60
N ASN A 304 10.83 -16.10 -21.92
CA ASN A 304 11.34 -16.75 -20.72
C ASN A 304 12.28 -17.90 -21.10
N ALA A 305 13.47 -17.94 -20.50
CA ALA A 305 14.38 -19.07 -20.63
C ALA A 305 13.80 -20.32 -19.93
N SER A 306 14.17 -21.49 -20.44
CA SER A 306 13.82 -22.79 -19.86
C SER A 306 14.39 -22.92 -18.44
N PRO A 307 13.62 -23.43 -17.47
CA PRO A 307 14.14 -23.74 -16.13
C PRO A 307 15.18 -24.87 -16.16
N LYS A 308 15.15 -25.73 -17.19
CA LYS A 308 16.14 -26.79 -17.38
C LYS A 308 17.31 -26.27 -18.22
N ILE A 309 18.49 -26.31 -17.63
CA ILE A 309 19.77 -26.10 -18.28
C ILE A 309 20.09 -27.33 -19.15
N SER A 310 20.78 -27.12 -20.27
CA SER A 310 21.26 -28.21 -21.13
C SER A 310 22.38 -29.01 -20.43
N ALA A 311 22.68 -30.21 -20.93
CA ALA A 311 23.69 -31.09 -20.33
C ALA A 311 25.11 -30.48 -20.30
N ASP A 312 25.37 -29.53 -21.21
CA ASP A 312 26.60 -28.76 -21.32
C ASP A 312 26.60 -27.47 -20.49
N GLY A 313 25.62 -27.28 -19.60
CA GLY A 313 25.55 -26.12 -18.70
C GLY A 313 24.94 -24.86 -19.32
N ARG A 314 24.51 -24.88 -20.59
CA ARG A 314 23.94 -23.69 -21.24
C ARG A 314 22.44 -23.53 -20.99
N PHE A 315 22.03 -22.28 -20.79
CA PHE A 315 20.61 -21.90 -20.81
C PHE A 315 20.04 -22.04 -22.23
N LYS A 316 18.72 -22.19 -22.32
CA LYS A 316 18.00 -22.26 -23.60
C LYS A 316 16.69 -21.50 -23.53
N VAL A 317 16.25 -20.96 -24.65
CA VAL A 317 15.01 -20.20 -24.78
C VAL A 317 14.18 -20.77 -25.93
N GLU A 318 12.87 -20.87 -25.72
CA GLU A 318 11.93 -21.29 -26.76
C GLU A 318 11.40 -20.06 -27.50
N VAL A 319 11.72 -19.95 -28.79
CA VAL A 319 11.38 -18.85 -29.70
C VAL A 319 10.37 -19.37 -30.72
N GLN A 320 9.22 -19.82 -30.22
CA GLN A 320 8.12 -20.35 -31.02
C GLN A 320 6.78 -19.73 -30.56
N LYS A 321 5.87 -19.47 -31.51
CA LYS A 321 4.51 -19.03 -31.20
C LYS A 321 3.72 -20.17 -30.55
N THR A 322 2.76 -19.81 -29.70
CA THR A 322 1.91 -20.79 -29.00
C THR A 322 0.83 -21.41 -29.89
N ARG A 323 0.48 -20.77 -31.02
CA ARG A 323 -0.56 -21.21 -31.96
C ARG A 323 0.00 -21.39 -33.37
N SER A 324 -0.53 -22.38 -34.09
CA SER A 324 -0.31 -22.59 -35.52
C SER A 324 -1.62 -22.39 -36.28
N SER A 325 -1.53 -21.82 -37.48
CA SER A 325 -2.65 -21.76 -38.43
C SER A 325 -3.02 -23.17 -38.91
N LYS A 326 -4.32 -23.42 -39.10
CA LYS A 326 -4.88 -24.77 -39.31
C LYS A 326 -4.35 -25.53 -40.54
N ASN A 327 -3.67 -24.87 -41.48
CA ASN A 327 -3.10 -25.48 -42.69
C ASN A 327 -1.67 -25.00 -43.00
N ASP A 328 -0.98 -24.38 -42.04
CA ASP A 328 0.39 -23.90 -42.22
C ASP A 328 1.22 -24.25 -40.96
N PRO A 329 1.93 -25.39 -40.95
CA PRO A 329 2.81 -25.77 -39.86
C PRO A 329 3.94 -24.77 -39.61
N ALA A 330 4.38 -24.01 -40.63
CA ALA A 330 5.46 -23.04 -40.52
C ALA A 330 5.04 -21.76 -39.79
N SER A 331 3.74 -21.43 -39.80
CA SER A 331 3.18 -20.23 -39.13
C SER A 331 3.48 -20.12 -37.63
N ARG A 332 3.81 -21.24 -36.99
CA ARG A 332 4.15 -21.30 -35.57
C ARG A 332 5.58 -20.82 -35.28
N PHE A 333 6.44 -20.79 -36.28
CA PHE A 333 7.82 -20.30 -36.14
C PHE A 333 7.90 -18.84 -36.56
N TYR A 334 8.76 -18.07 -35.89
CA TYR A 334 8.97 -16.68 -36.27
C TYR A 334 9.83 -16.59 -37.55
N PRO A 335 9.50 -15.67 -38.47
CA PRO A 335 10.39 -15.33 -39.58
C PRO A 335 11.67 -14.67 -39.07
N LEU A 336 12.77 -14.84 -39.81
CA LEU A 336 14.05 -14.18 -39.49
C LEU A 336 13.96 -12.66 -39.44
N SER A 337 12.99 -12.08 -40.14
CA SER A 337 12.73 -10.63 -40.17
C SER A 337 11.68 -10.17 -39.15
N GLY A 338 11.16 -11.05 -38.29
CA GLY A 338 10.07 -10.73 -37.36
C GLY A 338 10.47 -9.69 -36.31
N PHE A 339 11.70 -9.79 -35.81
CA PHE A 339 12.30 -8.90 -34.82
C PHE A 339 13.83 -8.97 -34.95
N ASP A 340 14.52 -7.99 -34.38
CA ASP A 340 15.97 -7.84 -34.51
C ASP A 340 16.72 -8.53 -33.36
N VAL A 341 16.08 -8.61 -32.18
CA VAL A 341 16.68 -9.13 -30.94
C VAL A 341 15.68 -9.99 -30.16
N VAL A 342 16.15 -11.08 -29.56
CA VAL A 342 15.43 -11.76 -28.47
C VAL A 342 16.07 -11.40 -27.13
N ALA A 343 15.27 -10.90 -26.21
CA ALA A 343 15.62 -10.73 -24.81
C ALA A 343 15.15 -11.97 -24.01
N ALA A 344 16.09 -12.84 -23.64
CA ALA A 344 15.81 -14.03 -22.85
C ALA A 344 15.87 -13.71 -21.35
N CYS A 345 14.73 -13.83 -20.66
CA CYS A 345 14.64 -13.69 -19.21
C CYS A 345 15.17 -14.95 -18.50
N LEU A 346 16.17 -14.79 -17.64
CA LEU A 346 16.84 -15.88 -16.93
C LEU A 346 16.19 -16.23 -15.57
N PHE A 347 15.07 -15.62 -15.20
CA PHE A 347 14.45 -15.82 -13.89
C PHE A 347 14.11 -17.29 -13.59
N SER A 348 13.60 -18.03 -14.58
CA SER A 348 13.21 -19.44 -14.37
C SER A 348 14.39 -20.34 -13.96
N PRO A 349 15.57 -20.28 -14.60
CA PRO A 349 16.73 -21.05 -14.18
C PRO A 349 17.57 -20.43 -13.03
N THR A 350 17.53 -19.11 -12.80
CA THR A 350 18.44 -18.45 -11.82
C THR A 350 17.75 -17.83 -10.60
N GLY A 351 16.44 -17.62 -10.65
CA GLY A 351 15.69 -16.84 -9.65
C GLY A 351 15.93 -15.33 -9.71
N LYS A 352 16.67 -14.83 -10.72
CA LYS A 352 17.00 -13.41 -10.87
C LYS A 352 16.37 -12.82 -12.14
N TRP A 353 15.87 -11.60 -12.04
CA TRP A 353 15.32 -10.84 -13.18
C TRP A 353 16.43 -10.26 -14.06
N GLU A 354 17.22 -11.15 -14.64
CA GLU A 354 18.31 -10.84 -15.57
C GLU A 354 17.93 -11.24 -16.99
N PHE A 355 18.49 -10.52 -17.97
CA PHE A 355 18.24 -10.76 -19.38
C PHE A 355 19.54 -11.01 -20.14
N ARG A 356 19.45 -11.81 -21.18
CA ARG A 356 20.49 -11.97 -22.20
C ARG A 356 19.89 -11.64 -23.57
N TYR A 357 20.64 -10.92 -24.39
CA TYR A 357 20.16 -10.40 -25.67
C TYR A 357 20.87 -11.11 -26.83
N GLY A 358 20.10 -11.80 -27.67
CA GLY A 358 20.61 -12.48 -28.86
C GLY A 358 20.14 -11.78 -30.13
N ALA A 359 21.06 -11.48 -31.05
CA ALA A 359 20.71 -10.96 -32.37
C ALA A 359 20.02 -12.04 -33.20
N THR A 360 18.84 -11.74 -33.76
CA THR A 360 18.08 -12.71 -34.57
C THR A 360 18.89 -13.24 -35.76
N SER A 361 19.75 -12.40 -36.34
CA SER A 361 20.62 -12.74 -37.47
C SER A 361 21.66 -13.83 -37.18
N GLN A 362 21.92 -14.12 -35.90
CA GLN A 362 22.88 -15.14 -35.46
C GLN A 362 22.20 -16.41 -34.93
N MET A 363 20.87 -16.42 -34.87
CA MET A 363 20.12 -17.56 -34.35
C MET A 363 20.03 -18.70 -35.36
N ARG A 364 19.87 -19.92 -34.84
CA ARG A 364 19.73 -21.11 -35.68
C ARG A 364 18.40 -21.08 -36.43
N THR A 365 18.45 -21.42 -37.71
CA THR A 365 17.26 -21.59 -38.57
C THR A 365 16.62 -22.95 -38.40
N HIS A 366 15.34 -23.06 -38.73
CA HIS A 366 14.60 -24.31 -38.68
C HIS A 366 15.00 -25.22 -39.85
N ALA A 367 15.30 -26.49 -39.56
CA ALA A 367 15.81 -27.44 -40.57
C ALA A 367 14.85 -27.66 -41.75
N GLY A 368 13.53 -27.66 -41.50
CA GLY A 368 12.50 -27.81 -42.54
C GLY A 368 11.95 -26.48 -43.10
N PHE A 369 12.28 -25.35 -42.49
CA PHE A 369 11.76 -24.02 -42.87
C PHE A 369 12.90 -22.99 -42.75
N PRO A 370 13.81 -22.91 -43.73
CA PRO A 370 15.06 -22.15 -43.58
C PRO A 370 14.88 -20.63 -43.36
N ASP A 371 13.72 -20.09 -43.75
CA ASP A 371 13.31 -18.69 -43.54
C ASP A 371 12.69 -18.44 -42.15
N ARG A 372 12.72 -19.44 -41.28
CA ARG A 372 12.17 -19.42 -39.91
C ARG A 372 13.24 -19.74 -38.88
N LEU A 373 13.06 -19.19 -37.68
CA LEU A 373 13.87 -19.53 -36.52
C LEU A 373 13.58 -20.96 -36.04
N ALA A 374 14.63 -21.67 -35.63
CA ALA A 374 14.46 -22.91 -34.87
C ALA A 374 13.75 -22.61 -33.54
N PRO A 375 12.86 -23.50 -33.06
CA PRO A 375 12.04 -23.25 -31.89
C PRO A 375 12.87 -23.12 -30.61
N ILE A 376 14.04 -23.76 -30.53
CA ILE A 376 14.89 -23.70 -29.33
C ILE A 376 16.24 -23.09 -29.72
N GLN A 377 16.61 -22.01 -29.03
CA GLN A 377 17.91 -21.38 -29.14
C GLN A 377 18.70 -21.63 -27.85
N ALA A 378 19.97 -22.02 -28.00
CA ALA A 378 20.89 -22.02 -26.87
C ALA A 378 21.35 -20.57 -26.62
N ILE A 379 21.42 -20.16 -25.36
CA ILE A 379 22.01 -18.87 -24.98
C ILE A 379 23.52 -19.09 -24.93
N THR A 380 24.23 -18.62 -25.95
CA THR A 380 25.68 -18.76 -26.12
C THR A 380 26.42 -17.54 -25.60
N ASP A 381 27.75 -17.56 -25.64
CA ASP A 381 28.59 -16.42 -25.26
C ASP A 381 28.42 -15.21 -26.19
N ASP A 382 27.81 -15.40 -27.36
CA ASP A 382 27.44 -14.32 -28.28
C ASP A 382 26.21 -13.54 -27.82
N TRP A 383 25.46 -14.05 -26.83
CA TRP A 383 24.36 -13.33 -26.23
C TRP A 383 24.89 -12.34 -25.19
N VAL A 384 24.66 -11.06 -25.44
CA VAL A 384 25.21 -9.97 -24.62
C VAL A 384 24.33 -9.65 -23.42
N GLU A 385 24.89 -8.98 -22.41
CA GLU A 385 24.18 -8.62 -21.17
C GLU A 385 23.41 -7.29 -21.28
N ARG A 386 23.80 -6.44 -22.25
CA ARG A 386 23.18 -5.13 -22.48
C ARG A 386 22.67 -5.06 -23.91
N LEU A 387 21.52 -4.42 -24.10
CA LEU A 387 20.94 -4.24 -25.42
C LEU A 387 21.85 -3.41 -26.34
N ASP A 388 22.56 -2.41 -25.79
CA ASP A 388 23.45 -1.53 -26.54
C ASP A 388 24.54 -2.30 -27.30
N ASP A 389 25.02 -3.40 -26.71
CA ASP A 389 26.10 -4.23 -27.22
C ASP A 389 25.66 -5.12 -28.41
N VAL A 390 24.35 -5.24 -28.64
CA VAL A 390 23.82 -6.07 -29.73
C VAL A 390 24.23 -5.45 -31.08
N GLY A 391 24.98 -6.22 -31.86
CA GLY A 391 25.47 -5.82 -33.19
C GLY A 391 26.80 -5.05 -33.17
N HIS A 392 27.34 -4.69 -32.00
CA HIS A 392 28.71 -4.21 -31.89
C HIS A 392 29.64 -5.42 -31.68
N ARG A 393 30.30 -5.87 -32.74
CA ARG A 393 31.47 -6.75 -32.55
C ARG A 393 32.58 -5.93 -31.91
N ASP A 394 32.98 -6.33 -30.70
CA ASP A 394 34.27 -5.93 -30.14
C ASP A 394 35.37 -6.56 -31.02
N PRO A 395 36.21 -5.77 -31.72
CA PRO A 395 37.30 -6.31 -32.54
C PRO A 395 38.34 -7.10 -31.73
N THR A 396 38.28 -7.05 -30.40
CA THR A 396 39.31 -7.63 -29.52
C THR A 396 39.02 -9.05 -29.03
N ARG A 397 37.86 -9.65 -29.33
CA ARG A 397 37.54 -11.05 -28.96
C ARG A 397 37.85 -12.09 -30.05
N LEU A 398 38.97 -11.92 -30.74
CA LEU A 398 39.61 -12.99 -31.51
C LEU A 398 41.05 -13.14 -30.99
N SER A 399 41.21 -13.97 -29.95
CA SER A 399 42.47 -14.62 -29.59
C SER A 399 42.18 -15.89 -28.80
#